data_AF-A0A7U9T8L5-F1
#
_entry.id   AF-A0A7U9T8L5-F1
#
_cell.length_a   1.000
_cell.length_b   1.000
_cell.length_c   1.000
_cell.angle_alpha   90.00
_cell.angle_beta   90.00
_cell.angle_gamma   90.00
#
_symmetry.space_group_name_H-M   'P 1'
#
loop_
_entity.id
_entity.type
_entity.pdbx_description
1 polymer ?
#
loop_
_entity_poly.entity_id
_entity_poly.type
_entity_poly.pdbx_seq_one_letter_code
_entity_poly.pdbx_strand_id
1 'polypeptide(L)' 'MAGLSGSEQLFYGGIALMVIAVIVSGICTIIFKIMGKKIRHKLEQEYGKLDR' A
#
# COMPACT_ATOMS: atom_id res chain seq x y z
N MET A 1 -9.54 -31.62 16.00
CA MET A 1 -10.09 -30.36 15.44
C MET A 1 -9.72 -29.29 16.44
N ALA A 2 -8.85 -28.35 16.07
CA ALA A 2 -8.31 -27.34 17.00
C ALA A 2 -9.48 -26.69 17.76
N GLY A 3 -9.51 -26.84 19.08
CA GLY A 3 -10.62 -26.44 19.95
C GLY A 3 -10.70 -24.94 20.19
N LEU A 4 -10.50 -24.12 19.15
CA LEU A 4 -10.81 -22.71 19.17
C LEU A 4 -12.31 -22.53 18.92
N SER A 5 -12.97 -21.74 19.75
CA SER A 5 -14.35 -21.32 19.51
C SER A 5 -14.37 -20.53 18.19
N GLY A 6 -15.36 -20.74 17.32
CA GLY A 6 -15.37 -20.16 15.95
C GLY A 6 -15.18 -18.63 15.92
N SER A 7 -15.55 -17.95 17.00
CA SER A 7 -15.32 -16.52 17.22
C SER A 7 -13.83 -16.15 17.30
N GLU A 8 -12.99 -16.96 17.94
CA GLU A 8 -11.56 -16.70 18.10
C GLU A 8 -10.84 -16.81 16.76
N GLN A 9 -11.25 -17.76 15.92
CA GLN A 9 -10.66 -17.94 14.59
C GLN A 9 -10.97 -16.76 13.65
N LEU A 10 -12.18 -16.22 13.72
CA LEU A 10 -12.55 -14.99 13.01
C LEU A 10 -11.82 -13.77 13.56
N PHE A 11 -11.62 -13.71 14.88
CA PHE A 11 -10.92 -12.59 15.51
C PHE A 11 -9.42 -12.56 15.14
N TYR A 12 -8.69 -13.65 15.34
CA TYR A 12 -7.27 -13.73 15.00
C TYR A 12 -7.03 -13.72 13.49
N GLY A 13 -7.88 -14.39 12.70
CA GLY A 13 -7.83 -14.32 11.24
C GLY A 13 -8.11 -12.90 10.72
N GLY A 14 -9.07 -12.20 11.33
CA GLY A 14 -9.38 -10.81 11.03
C GLY A 14 -8.22 -9.87 11.32
N ILE A 15 -7.57 -10.02 12.49
CA ILE A 15 -6.38 -9.23 12.84
C ILE A 15 -5.24 -9.49 11.84
N ALA A 16 -4.98 -10.75 11.50
CA ALA A 16 -3.95 -11.09 10.52
C ALA A 16 -4.20 -10.42 9.17
N LEU A 17 -5.44 -10.44 8.67
CA LEU A 17 -5.82 -9.76 7.44
C LEU A 17 -5.69 -8.24 7.52
N MET A 18 -6.09 -7.64 8.65
CA MET A 18 -5.93 -6.19 8.87
C MET A 18 -4.47 -5.77 8.77
N VAL A 19 -3.55 -6.51 9.41
CA VAL A 19 -2.11 -6.22 9.36
C VAL A 19 -1.59 -6.31 7.93
N ILE A 20 -1.97 -7.36 7.19
CA ILE A 20 -1.58 -7.53 5.78
C ILE A 20 -2.07 -6.33 4.94
N ALA A 21 -3.32 -5.91 5.13
CA ALA A 21 -3.90 -4.78 4.40
C ALA A 21 -3.13 -3.47 4.65
N VAL A 22 -2.74 -3.21 5.90
CA VAL A 22 -1.92 -2.03 6.25
C VAL A 22 -0.57 -2.06 5.55
N ILE A 23 0.11 -3.22 5.55
CA ILE A 23 1.41 -3.38 4.89
C ILE A 23 1.28 -3.12 3.38
N VAL A 24 0.30 -3.75 2.72
CA VAL A 24 0.06 -3.58 1.28
C VAL A 24 -0.26 -2.12 0.94
N SER A 25 -1.11 -1.46 1.73
CA SER A 25 -1.42 -0.04 1.56
C SER A 25 -0.18 0.85 1.68
N GLY A 26 0.69 0.58 2.65
CA GLY A 26 1.97 1.27 2.81
C GLY A 26 2.89 1.08 1.60
N ILE A 27 3.03 -0.16 1.12
CA ILE A 27 3.83 -0.47 -0.07
C ILE A 27 3.28 0.27 -1.30
N CYS A 28 1.97 0.20 -1.55
CA CYS A 28 1.34 0.92 -2.66
C CYS A 28 1.61 2.43 -2.57
N THR A 29 1.47 3.03 -1.38
CA THR A 29 1.73 4.45 -1.16
C THR A 29 3.17 4.83 -1.50
N ILE A 30 4.15 4.02 -1.08
CA ILE A 30 5.57 4.24 -1.40
C ILE A 30 5.81 4.14 -2.91
N ILE A 31 5.27 3.11 -3.57
CA ILE A 31 5.38 2.92 -5.02
C ILE A 31 4.78 4.12 -5.75
N PHE A 32 3.57 4.54 -5.40
CA PHE A 32 2.92 5.70 -6.02
C PHE A 32 3.72 6.99 -5.85
N LYS A 33 4.34 7.20 -4.68
CA LYS A 33 5.15 8.39 -4.44
C LYS A 33 6.44 8.38 -5.27
N ILE A 34 7.11 7.24 -5.37
CA ILE A 34 8.32 7.08 -6.20
C ILE A 34 7.98 7.21 -7.67
N MET A 35 6.92 6.54 -8.12
CA MET A 35 6.48 6.52 -9.51
C MET A 35 5.95 7.90 -9.93
N GLY A 36 5.18 8.57 -9.08
CA GLY A 36 4.76 9.96 -9.29
C GLY A 36 5.95 10.90 -9.41
N LYS A 37 6.97 10.76 -8.55
CA LYS A 37 8.21 11.55 -8.64
C LYS A 37 8.97 11.25 -9.94
N LYS A 38 9.06 9.98 -10.34
CA LYS A 38 9.73 9.56 -11.58
C LYS A 38 9.01 10.10 -12.82
N ILE A 39 7.68 9.99 -12.85
CA ILE A 39 6.84 10.54 -13.92
C ILE A 39 7.04 12.05 -14.00
N ARG A 40 6.94 12.76 -12.87
CA ARG A 40 7.13 14.22 -12.85
C ARG A 40 8.51 14.63 -13.36
N HIS A 41 9.55 13.91 -12.95
CA HIS A 41 10.91 14.17 -13.43
C HIS A 41 11.05 13.88 -14.93
N LYS A 42 10.43 12.81 -15.44
CA LYS A 42 10.42 12.50 -16.87
C LYS A 42 9.69 13.58 -17.67
N LEU A 43 8.53 14.06 -17.19
CA LEU A 43 7.83 15.19 -17.82
C LEU A 43 8.67 16.47 -17.79
N GLU A 44 9.34 16.77 -16.67
CA GLU A 44 10.21 17.95 -16.57
C GLU A 44 11.40 17.89 -17.55
N GLN A 45 11.93 16.69 -17.83
CA GLN A 45 12.99 16.50 -18.81
C GLN A 45 12.49 16.58 -20.26
N GLU A 46 11.32 16.02 -20.55
CA GLU A 46 10.80 15.88 -21.92
C GLU A 46 10.05 17.13 -22.40
N TYR A 47 9.37 17.83 -21.49
CA TYR A 47 8.53 19.00 -21.78
C TYR A 47 9.04 20.30 -21.12
N GLY A 48 10.11 20.25 -20.33
CA GLY A 48 10.59 21.38 -19.51
C GLY A 48 9.87 21.48 -18.17
N LYS A 49 10.30 22.39 -17.28
CA LYS A 49 9.63 22.60 -15.99
C LYS A 49 8.20 23.06 -16.23
N LEU A 50 7.26 22.49 -15.48
CA LEU A 50 5.90 23.01 -15.38
C LEU A 50 5.99 24.37 -14.65
N ASP A 51 6.26 25.43 -15.41
CA ASP A 51 6.24 26.80 -14.94
C ASP A 51 4.79 27.16 -14.63
N ARG A 52 4.53 27.56 -13.38
CA ARG A 52 3.19 27.94 -12.92
C ARG A 52 2.92 29.39 -13.25
#